data_AF-A0A3P3XLE6-F1
#
_entry.id   AF-A0A3P3XLE6-F1
#
_cell.length_a   1.000
_cell.length_b   1.000
_cell.length_c   1.000
_cell.angle_alpha   90.00
_cell.angle_beta   90.00
_cell.angle_gamma   90.00
#
_symmetry.space_group_name_H-M   'P 1'
#
loop_
_entity.id
_entity.type
_entity.pdbx_description
1 polymer ?
#
loop_
_entity_poly.entity_id
_entity_poly.type
_entity_poly.pdbx_seq_one_letter_code
_entity_poly.pdbx_strand_id
1 'polypeptide(L)'
;MNTMNMRDEPLVYELSRPGRIGCTLPRSDVPEYALPEGLVRTDLDLPELDELTVVRHFTRLSQKNFSIDTEFYPLGSCTMKYNPKANEAAAAHSGWKNLHPLVEPEHAQGALELLWRLQEALQKIGGFAAASLQPAAGAHGEFSGVLMIHAALKDRGELGRKKMLIPDSAHGTNPASCTMAGFVTQTIPSGPDGNIDIAALRAALDDTVAGIMITNPNTLGLFETNIEEICRLVHEAGGYVYGDGANMNALTGVFKPGSSGIDVMHFNLHKTFSTPHGGGGPGAGMIAANEALAPYLPGPVAVKRGESYRLEMPAKSIGQVKAFYGNFGVLVRAYTYLLMTGGNGLRRVAENAVLNANYLKALVEGVYPVPYKRHCMHEFVAKGTIVPGVHTLDIAKRLIDYGFHPPTIYFPLIVQEALMIEPTETESKETLDQYADAMLKIAKEAAEQPELLHDAPHNAPVARLDEVMAARCPILCYRG
;
A
#
# COMPACT_ATOMS: atom_id res chain seq x y z
N MET A 1 18.63 -7.57 -22.75
CA MET A 1 17.65 -8.66 -22.52
C MET A 1 17.82 -9.75 -23.57
N ASN A 2 17.73 -11.01 -23.17
CA ASN A 2 17.86 -12.16 -24.07
C ASN A 2 16.63 -12.23 -24.99
N THR A 3 16.81 -11.98 -26.29
CA THR A 3 15.74 -11.95 -27.31
C THR A 3 15.01 -13.30 -27.47
N MET A 4 15.54 -14.40 -26.92
CA MET A 4 14.90 -15.72 -26.94
C MET A 4 13.63 -15.84 -26.08
N ASN A 5 13.38 -14.94 -25.11
CA ASN A 5 12.22 -15.01 -24.20
C ASN A 5 10.98 -14.19 -24.66
N MET A 6 11.01 -13.59 -25.86
CA MET A 6 9.92 -12.76 -26.38
C MET A 6 8.84 -13.52 -27.16
N ARG A 7 8.76 -14.85 -27.05
CA ARG A 7 7.60 -15.58 -27.59
C ARG A 7 6.39 -15.31 -26.71
N ASP A 8 5.21 -15.11 -27.31
CA ASP A 8 3.95 -15.10 -26.59
C ASP A 8 3.85 -16.36 -25.73
N GLU A 9 3.58 -16.19 -24.44
CA GLU A 9 3.44 -17.32 -23.54
C GLU A 9 1.98 -17.76 -23.63
N PRO A 10 1.69 -19.01 -24.03
CA PRO A 10 0.33 -19.49 -24.13
C PRO A 10 -0.40 -19.36 -22.79
N LEU A 11 -1.72 -19.16 -22.84
CA LEU A 11 -2.55 -19.24 -21.65
C LEU A 11 -2.48 -20.64 -21.06
N VAL A 12 -2.61 -20.74 -19.73
CA VAL A 12 -2.50 -22.02 -19.01
C VAL A 12 -3.46 -23.10 -19.54
N TYR A 13 -4.63 -22.68 -20.05
CA TYR A 13 -5.63 -23.56 -20.65
C TYR A 13 -5.25 -24.09 -22.03
N GLU A 14 -4.48 -23.33 -22.83
CA GLU A 14 -4.00 -23.76 -24.15
C GLU A 14 -2.90 -24.84 -24.04
N LEU A 15 -2.21 -24.87 -22.89
CA LEU A 15 -1.22 -25.88 -22.54
C LEU A 15 -1.86 -27.20 -22.05
N SER A 16 -3.14 -27.17 -21.66
CA SER A 16 -3.88 -28.30 -21.08
C SER A 16 -3.92 -29.50 -22.02
N ARG A 17 -3.79 -30.73 -21.49
CA ARG A 17 -4.02 -31.96 -22.25
C ARG A 17 -4.85 -32.95 -21.43
N PRO A 18 -5.98 -33.47 -21.98
CA PRO A 18 -6.85 -34.40 -21.26
C PRO A 18 -6.12 -35.60 -20.64
N GLY A 19 -6.43 -35.90 -19.39
CA GLY A 19 -5.87 -36.99 -18.60
C GLY A 19 -4.50 -36.70 -17.99
N ARG A 20 -3.94 -35.49 -18.13
CA ARG A 20 -2.60 -35.17 -17.62
C ARG A 20 -2.63 -34.82 -16.13
N ILE A 21 -1.75 -35.49 -15.37
CA ILE A 21 -1.67 -35.37 -13.92
C ILE A 21 -0.36 -34.66 -13.53
N GLY A 22 -0.48 -33.55 -12.79
CA GLY A 22 0.64 -32.72 -12.39
C GLY A 22 1.19 -32.95 -10.98
N CYS A 23 0.43 -33.61 -10.11
CA CYS A 23 0.87 -33.94 -8.77
C CYS A 23 0.22 -35.24 -8.29
N THR A 24 0.86 -35.91 -7.34
CA THR A 24 0.27 -37.02 -6.61
C THR A 24 -0.07 -36.57 -5.21
N LEU A 25 -1.30 -36.80 -4.78
CA LEU A 25 -1.72 -36.52 -3.40
C LEU A 25 -1.01 -37.49 -2.44
N PRO A 26 -0.75 -37.09 -1.18
CA PRO A 26 -0.26 -38.01 -0.17
C PRO A 26 -1.23 -39.20 -0.03
N ARG A 27 -0.69 -40.37 0.33
CA ARG A 27 -1.52 -41.55 0.62
C ARG A 27 -2.46 -41.22 1.77
N SER A 28 -3.74 -41.58 1.62
CA SER A 28 -4.71 -41.46 2.71
C SER A 28 -4.22 -42.25 3.91
N ASP A 29 -4.11 -41.59 5.05
CA ASP A 29 -3.84 -42.19 6.35
C ASP A 29 -5.14 -42.43 7.16
N VAL A 30 -6.28 -42.16 6.54
CA VAL A 30 -7.62 -42.37 7.09
C VAL A 30 -8.46 -43.33 6.23
N PRO A 31 -9.49 -43.99 6.80
CA PRO A 31 -10.39 -44.86 6.05
C PRO A 31 -11.12 -44.12 4.93
N GLU A 32 -11.33 -44.81 3.80
CA GLU A 32 -12.13 -44.28 2.69
C GLU A 32 -13.62 -44.27 3.05
N TYR A 33 -14.34 -43.28 2.52
CA TYR A 33 -15.78 -43.17 2.68
C TYR A 33 -16.44 -42.79 1.36
N ALA A 34 -17.64 -43.31 1.11
CA ALA A 34 -18.39 -42.98 -0.10
C ALA A 34 -18.83 -41.51 -0.07
N LEU A 35 -18.63 -40.80 -1.18
CA LEU A 35 -19.11 -39.43 -1.28
C LEU A 35 -20.65 -39.40 -1.30
N PRO A 36 -21.29 -38.40 -0.67
CA PRO A 36 -22.75 -38.31 -0.60
C PRO A 36 -23.37 -38.16 -1.98
N GLU A 37 -24.30 -39.05 -2.30
CA GLU A 37 -25.04 -39.03 -3.57
C GLU A 37 -25.80 -37.71 -3.73
N GLY A 38 -25.75 -37.11 -4.93
CA GLY A 38 -26.36 -35.81 -5.23
C GLY A 38 -25.53 -34.58 -4.86
N LEU A 39 -24.39 -34.74 -4.17
CA LEU A 39 -23.46 -33.63 -3.87
C LEU A 39 -22.13 -33.73 -4.64
N VAL A 40 -21.96 -34.78 -5.46
CA VAL A 40 -20.74 -35.00 -6.24
C VAL A 40 -20.81 -34.25 -7.57
N ARG A 41 -19.79 -33.45 -7.86
CA ARG A 41 -19.62 -32.76 -9.14
C ARG A 41 -19.09 -33.74 -10.20
N THR A 42 -19.62 -33.68 -11.42
CA THR A 42 -19.27 -34.61 -12.51
C THR A 42 -18.10 -34.16 -13.38
N ASP A 43 -17.82 -32.86 -13.43
CA ASP A 43 -16.77 -32.28 -14.29
C ASP A 43 -16.20 -31.00 -13.67
N LEU A 44 -14.92 -30.71 -13.91
CA LEU A 44 -14.21 -29.55 -13.38
C LEU A 44 -13.34 -28.92 -14.47
N ASP A 45 -13.68 -27.69 -14.84
CA ASP A 45 -12.97 -26.91 -15.86
C ASP A 45 -11.67 -26.29 -15.32
N LEU A 46 -10.66 -27.15 -15.11
CA LEU A 46 -9.30 -26.78 -14.75
C LEU A 46 -8.31 -27.31 -15.78
N PRO A 47 -7.18 -26.62 -16.02
CA PRO A 47 -6.16 -27.09 -16.94
C PRO A 47 -5.47 -28.36 -16.41
N GLU A 48 -5.30 -29.35 -17.28
CA GLU A 48 -4.65 -30.63 -17.00
C GLU A 48 -3.19 -30.57 -17.47
N LEU A 49 -2.28 -30.34 -16.52
CA LEU A 49 -0.87 -30.05 -16.76
C LEU A 49 0.04 -30.95 -15.93
N ASP A 50 1.23 -31.24 -16.46
CA ASP A 50 2.31 -31.89 -15.72
C ASP A 50 3.14 -30.84 -14.95
N GLU A 51 3.82 -31.25 -13.89
CA GLU A 51 4.57 -30.35 -13.00
C GLU A 51 5.58 -29.47 -13.78
N LEU A 52 6.31 -30.05 -14.73
CA LEU A 52 7.30 -29.32 -15.50
C LEU A 52 6.66 -28.26 -16.41
N THR A 53 5.49 -28.55 -16.99
CA THR A 53 4.74 -27.55 -17.76
C THR A 53 4.29 -26.39 -16.87
N VAL A 54 3.80 -26.65 -15.66
CA VAL A 54 3.42 -25.61 -14.69
C VAL A 54 4.64 -24.75 -14.31
N VAL A 55 5.76 -25.39 -13.97
CA VAL A 55 7.01 -24.69 -13.62
C VAL A 55 7.47 -23.81 -14.78
N ARG A 56 7.49 -24.32 -16.01
CA ARG A 56 7.89 -23.55 -17.20
C ARG A 56 6.99 -22.36 -17.45
N HIS A 57 5.67 -22.55 -17.34
CA HIS A 57 4.69 -21.50 -17.57
C HIS A 57 4.90 -20.31 -16.63
N PHE A 58 4.85 -20.55 -15.32
CA PHE A 58 5.03 -19.48 -14.34
C PHE A 58 6.45 -18.90 -14.30
N THR A 59 7.47 -19.70 -14.62
CA THR A 59 8.85 -19.18 -14.75
C THR A 59 8.95 -18.21 -15.92
N ARG A 60 8.38 -18.52 -17.10
CA ARG A 60 8.43 -17.60 -18.23
C ARG A 60 7.58 -16.35 -18.00
N LEU A 61 6.41 -16.49 -17.36
CA LEU A 61 5.60 -15.33 -16.96
C LEU A 61 6.37 -14.43 -15.99
N SER A 62 7.13 -14.97 -15.04
CA SER A 62 7.91 -14.13 -14.13
C SER A 62 8.98 -13.31 -14.85
N GLN A 63 9.54 -13.82 -15.96
CA GLN A 63 10.52 -13.08 -16.79
C GLN A 63 9.89 -11.97 -17.65
N LYS A 64 8.56 -11.83 -17.65
CA LYS A 64 7.82 -10.80 -18.40
C LYS A 64 7.30 -9.67 -17.50
N ASN A 65 7.71 -9.64 -16.24
CA ASN A 65 7.29 -8.65 -15.26
C ASN A 65 8.51 -7.90 -14.73
N PHE A 66 8.35 -6.60 -14.47
CA PHE A 66 9.29 -5.87 -13.64
C PHE A 66 9.16 -6.33 -12.18
N SER A 67 10.25 -6.26 -11.42
CA SER A 67 10.22 -6.54 -9.98
C SER A 67 11.27 -5.73 -9.22
N ILE A 68 11.04 -5.47 -7.94
CA ILE A 68 12.01 -4.78 -7.06
C ILE A 68 13.34 -5.55 -6.97
N ASP A 69 13.31 -6.87 -7.18
CA ASP A 69 14.53 -7.69 -7.17
C ASP A 69 15.42 -7.46 -8.40
N THR A 70 14.87 -6.89 -9.48
CA THR A 70 15.52 -6.84 -10.79
C THR A 70 15.63 -5.42 -11.35
N GLU A 71 14.72 -4.51 -11.02
CA GLU A 71 14.67 -3.15 -11.56
C GLU A 71 14.29 -2.11 -10.50
N PHE A 72 14.63 -0.84 -10.77
CA PHE A 72 14.20 0.29 -9.96
C PHE A 72 12.72 0.64 -10.21
N TYR A 73 11.98 0.83 -9.11
CA TYR A 73 10.52 0.92 -9.08
C TYR A 73 10.04 2.21 -8.37
N PRO A 74 10.21 3.41 -8.96
CA PRO A 74 9.96 4.71 -8.31
C PRO A 74 8.48 5.10 -8.12
N LEU A 75 7.60 4.15 -7.80
CA LEU A 75 6.17 4.41 -7.63
C LEU A 75 5.90 5.26 -6.37
N GLY A 76 5.51 6.51 -6.59
CA GLY A 76 4.97 7.40 -5.58
C GLY A 76 3.79 6.81 -4.83
N SER A 77 3.72 7.04 -3.52
CA SER A 77 2.74 6.50 -2.58
C SER A 77 2.79 4.98 -2.41
N CYS A 78 3.79 4.28 -2.95
CA CYS A 78 3.86 2.81 -2.90
C CYS A 78 5.01 2.28 -2.05
N THR A 79 6.07 3.06 -1.83
CA THR A 79 7.27 2.65 -1.10
C THR A 79 7.80 1.30 -1.57
N MET A 80 8.25 1.23 -2.82
CA MET A 80 8.79 0.02 -3.44
C MET A 80 10.21 -0.31 -2.96
N LYS A 81 10.40 -0.37 -1.64
CA LYS A 81 11.68 -0.66 -1.00
C LYS A 81 12.04 -2.14 -1.13
N TYR A 82 13.31 -2.46 -0.95
CA TYR A 82 13.77 -3.85 -0.85
C TYR A 82 12.94 -4.66 0.16
N ASN A 83 12.54 -5.88 -0.23
CA ASN A 83 11.94 -6.87 0.65
C ASN A 83 13.01 -7.89 1.08
N PRO A 84 13.57 -7.79 2.32
CA PRO A 84 14.62 -8.69 2.78
C PRO A 84 14.24 -10.16 2.64
N LYS A 85 15.12 -10.96 2.02
CA LYS A 85 14.88 -12.42 1.92
C LYS A 85 14.84 -13.11 3.29
N ALA A 86 15.44 -12.49 4.31
CA ALA A 86 15.28 -12.90 5.70
C ALA A 86 13.82 -12.86 6.18
N ASN A 87 13.01 -11.90 5.70
CA ASN A 87 11.59 -11.82 6.04
C ASN A 87 10.82 -13.03 5.47
N GLU A 88 11.12 -13.43 4.23
CA GLU A 88 10.55 -14.63 3.60
C GLU A 88 10.93 -15.90 4.35
N ALA A 89 12.22 -16.05 4.69
CA ALA A 89 12.72 -17.18 5.45
C ALA A 89 12.05 -17.27 6.84
N ALA A 90 11.90 -16.14 7.53
CA ALA A 90 11.22 -16.10 8.83
C ALA A 90 9.75 -16.52 8.71
N ALA A 91 9.01 -15.99 7.74
CA ALA A 91 7.60 -16.35 7.54
C ALA A 91 7.39 -17.79 7.06
N ALA A 92 8.38 -18.40 6.38
CA ALA A 92 8.33 -19.77 5.92
C ALA A 92 8.63 -20.81 7.03
N HIS A 93 9.06 -20.38 8.22
CA HIS A 93 9.35 -21.28 9.34
C HIS A 93 8.13 -22.16 9.67
N SER A 94 8.36 -23.47 9.82
CA SER A 94 7.29 -24.48 9.96
C SER A 94 6.39 -24.24 11.17
N GLY A 95 6.95 -23.73 12.27
CA GLY A 95 6.20 -23.34 13.47
C GLY A 95 5.19 -22.21 13.25
N TRP A 96 5.33 -21.41 12.18
CA TRP A 96 4.35 -20.41 11.77
C TRP A 96 3.46 -20.94 10.66
N LYS A 97 4.07 -21.46 9.59
CA LYS A 97 3.39 -21.87 8.36
C LYS A 97 2.33 -22.94 8.60
N ASN A 98 2.60 -23.86 9.53
CA ASN A 98 1.72 -25.00 9.81
C ASN A 98 0.82 -24.76 11.03
N LEU A 99 0.89 -23.59 11.67
CA LEU A 99 0.07 -23.28 12.83
C LEU A 99 -1.38 -23.02 12.40
N HIS A 100 -2.30 -23.85 12.84
CA HIS A 100 -3.71 -23.67 12.54
C HIS A 100 -4.28 -22.47 13.33
N PRO A 101 -5.02 -21.54 12.71
CA PRO A 101 -5.48 -20.32 13.39
C PRO A 101 -6.53 -20.55 14.49
N LEU A 102 -7.13 -21.74 14.54
CA LEU A 102 -8.09 -22.16 15.58
C LEU A 102 -7.48 -23.08 16.66
N VAL A 103 -6.15 -23.22 16.71
CA VAL A 103 -5.54 -23.98 17.80
C VAL A 103 -5.75 -23.24 19.13
N GLU A 104 -5.87 -23.99 20.23
CA GLU A 104 -6.00 -23.41 21.56
C GLU A 104 -4.83 -22.46 21.87
N PRO A 105 -5.06 -21.31 22.54
CA PRO A 105 -4.04 -20.29 22.78
C PRO A 105 -2.76 -20.80 23.44
N GLU A 106 -2.86 -21.83 24.29
CA GLU A 106 -1.76 -22.49 24.98
C GLU A 106 -0.74 -23.10 24.02
N HIS A 107 -1.17 -23.52 22.83
CA HIS A 107 -0.33 -24.07 21.77
C HIS A 107 0.12 -23.02 20.74
N ALA A 108 -0.29 -21.76 20.91
CA ALA A 108 0.01 -20.65 19.99
C ALA A 108 0.76 -19.48 20.66
N GLN A 109 1.33 -19.67 21.85
CA GLN A 109 1.92 -18.57 22.64
C GLN A 109 2.98 -17.77 21.88
N GLY A 110 3.84 -18.41 21.08
CA GLY A 110 4.83 -17.69 20.28
C GLY A 110 4.21 -16.81 19.19
N ALA A 111 3.10 -17.23 18.59
CA ALA A 111 2.39 -16.44 17.58
C ALA A 111 1.65 -15.27 18.25
N LEU A 112 1.02 -15.50 19.39
CA LEU A 112 0.33 -14.48 20.17
C LEU A 112 1.30 -13.44 20.74
N GLU A 113 2.48 -13.87 21.19
CA GLU A 113 3.56 -12.98 21.58
C GLU A 113 4.01 -12.09 20.42
N LEU A 114 4.20 -12.67 19.23
CA LEU A 114 4.59 -11.91 18.03
C LEU A 114 3.55 -10.83 17.70
N LEU A 115 2.26 -11.17 17.72
CA LEU A 115 1.17 -10.21 17.51
C LEU A 115 1.21 -9.09 18.54
N TRP A 116 1.34 -9.43 19.83
CA TRP A 116 1.42 -8.44 20.91
C TRP A 116 2.63 -7.52 20.72
N ARG A 117 3.83 -8.07 20.48
CA ARG A 117 5.05 -7.27 20.27
C ARG A 117 4.98 -6.38 19.04
N LEU A 118 4.35 -6.84 17.96
CA LEU A 118 4.14 -6.04 16.76
C LEU A 118 3.16 -4.88 17.03
N GLN A 119 2.07 -5.13 17.77
CA GLN A 119 1.17 -4.05 18.22
C GLN A 119 1.93 -3.02 19.06
N GLU A 120 2.71 -3.44 20.06
CA GLU A 120 3.50 -2.55 20.92
C GLU A 120 4.51 -1.72 20.13
N ALA A 121 5.22 -2.36 19.19
CA ALA A 121 6.20 -1.67 18.36
C ALA A 121 5.55 -0.56 17.53
N LEU A 122 4.42 -0.84 16.90
CA LEU A 122 3.74 0.13 16.06
C LEU A 122 3.03 1.23 16.86
N GLN A 123 2.47 0.92 18.04
CA GLN A 123 2.01 1.94 18.99
C GLN A 123 3.13 2.93 19.32
N LYS A 124 4.32 2.42 19.62
CA LYS A 124 5.49 3.26 19.94
C LYS A 124 5.98 4.08 18.75
N ILE A 125 5.98 3.51 17.55
CA ILE A 125 6.37 4.19 16.30
C ILE A 125 5.38 5.31 15.98
N GLY A 126 4.08 5.05 16.09
CA GLY A 126 3.03 6.03 15.80
C GLY A 126 2.77 7.04 16.91
N GLY A 127 3.11 6.71 18.16
CA GLY A 127 2.72 7.51 19.34
C GLY A 127 1.27 7.33 19.73
N PHE A 128 0.73 6.12 19.59
CA PHE A 128 -0.66 5.76 19.90
C PHE A 128 -0.77 4.90 21.15
N ALA A 129 -1.99 4.81 21.71
CA ALA A 129 -2.26 4.11 22.96
C ALA A 129 -2.63 2.63 22.77
N ALA A 130 -3.16 2.26 21.61
CA ALA A 130 -3.52 0.88 21.29
C ALA A 130 -3.48 0.63 19.78
N ALA A 131 -3.41 -0.65 19.38
CA ALA A 131 -3.33 -1.07 17.99
C ALA A 131 -4.06 -2.40 17.73
N SER A 132 -4.58 -2.55 16.50
CA SER A 132 -5.17 -3.79 15.99
C SER A 132 -4.56 -4.20 14.65
N LEU A 133 -4.15 -5.47 14.56
CA LEU A 133 -3.51 -6.06 13.38
C LEU A 133 -4.50 -6.71 12.40
N GLN A 134 -5.80 -6.63 12.69
CA GLN A 134 -6.82 -7.36 11.92
C GLN A 134 -7.02 -6.87 10.47
N PRO A 135 -7.00 -5.56 10.14
CA PRO A 135 -7.33 -5.13 8.80
C PRO A 135 -6.31 -5.60 7.74
N ALA A 136 -6.83 -6.03 6.59
CA ALA A 136 -6.06 -6.75 5.55
C ALA A 136 -5.18 -5.86 4.66
N ALA A 137 -5.45 -4.55 4.60
CA ALA A 137 -4.81 -3.60 3.69
C ALA A 137 -5.09 -2.16 4.15
N GLY A 138 -4.41 -1.16 3.57
CA GLY A 138 -4.56 0.25 3.97
C GLY A 138 -6.01 0.74 3.93
N ALA A 139 -6.70 0.58 2.79
CA ALA A 139 -8.12 0.92 2.64
C ALA A 139 -9.05 0.19 3.63
N HIS A 140 -8.69 -1.03 4.04
CA HIS A 140 -9.43 -1.76 5.07
C HIS A 140 -9.21 -1.14 6.46
N GLY A 141 -7.99 -0.64 6.73
CA GLY A 141 -7.67 0.15 7.91
C GLY A 141 -8.37 1.51 7.90
N GLU A 142 -8.44 2.21 6.76
CA GLU A 142 -9.25 3.42 6.58
C GLU A 142 -10.70 3.19 6.95
N PHE A 143 -11.35 2.21 6.30
CA PHE A 143 -12.73 1.89 6.60
C PHE A 143 -12.94 1.55 8.08
N SER A 144 -12.04 0.76 8.67
CA SER A 144 -12.10 0.42 10.10
C SER A 144 -12.00 1.67 10.99
N GLY A 145 -11.09 2.61 10.70
CA GLY A 145 -10.94 3.81 11.51
C GLY A 145 -12.10 4.79 11.36
N VAL A 146 -12.69 4.88 10.16
CA VAL A 146 -13.93 5.65 9.98
C VAL A 146 -15.09 5.01 10.74
N LEU A 147 -15.19 3.68 10.78
CA LEU A 147 -16.18 2.98 11.62
C LEU A 147 -15.93 3.21 13.12
N MET A 148 -14.66 3.28 13.56
CA MET A 148 -14.31 3.63 14.94
C MET A 148 -14.78 5.04 15.30
N ILE A 149 -14.54 6.01 14.43
CA ILE A 149 -15.02 7.40 14.58
C ILE A 149 -16.55 7.41 14.66
N HIS A 150 -17.24 6.69 13.77
CA HIS A 150 -18.70 6.59 13.78
C HIS A 150 -19.21 5.98 15.11
N ALA A 151 -18.60 4.90 15.58
CA ALA A 151 -18.97 4.25 16.84
C ALA A 151 -18.76 5.18 18.04
N ALA A 152 -17.65 5.92 18.09
CA ALA A 152 -17.37 6.88 19.15
C ALA A 152 -18.36 8.06 19.16
N LEU A 153 -18.72 8.59 17.99
CA LEU A 153 -19.73 9.64 17.88
C LEU A 153 -21.12 9.15 18.28
N LYS A 154 -21.48 7.93 17.90
CA LYS A 154 -22.75 7.30 18.32
C LYS A 154 -22.81 7.10 19.83
N ASP A 155 -21.73 6.68 20.45
CA ASP A 155 -21.63 6.50 21.90
C ASP A 155 -21.72 7.82 22.68
N ARG A 156 -21.26 8.93 22.07
CA ARG A 156 -21.48 10.31 22.56
C ARG A 156 -22.89 10.86 22.31
N GLY A 157 -23.75 10.13 21.57
CA GLY A 157 -25.08 10.60 21.17
C GLY A 157 -25.07 11.62 20.02
N GLU A 158 -23.95 11.82 19.34
CA GLU A 158 -23.74 12.89 18.35
C GLU A 158 -24.00 12.42 16.90
N LEU A 159 -25.18 11.84 16.68
CA LEU A 159 -25.56 11.24 15.39
C LEU A 159 -25.69 12.24 14.22
N GLY A 160 -25.78 13.54 14.53
CA GLY A 160 -25.86 14.63 13.54
C GLY A 160 -24.54 14.90 12.81
N ARG A 161 -23.41 14.38 13.31
CA ARG A 161 -22.10 14.51 12.66
C ARG A 161 -21.99 13.53 11.50
N LYS A 162 -22.24 14.01 10.29
CA LYS A 162 -22.32 13.23 9.04
C LYS A 162 -21.28 13.61 7.99
N LYS A 163 -20.49 14.66 8.22
CA LYS A 163 -19.53 15.20 7.26
C LYS A 163 -18.09 14.78 7.60
N MET A 164 -17.38 14.20 6.64
CA MET A 164 -15.95 13.94 6.72
C MET A 164 -15.20 14.89 5.77
N LEU A 165 -14.24 15.64 6.30
CA LEU A 165 -13.42 16.55 5.52
C LEU A 165 -12.26 15.77 4.89
N ILE A 166 -11.98 16.01 3.61
CA ILE A 166 -10.95 15.30 2.82
C ILE A 166 -10.13 16.32 2.02
N PRO A 167 -8.80 16.40 2.16
CA PRO A 167 -7.96 17.23 1.30
C PRO A 167 -8.14 16.85 -0.18
N ASP A 168 -8.11 17.82 -1.08
CA ASP A 168 -8.17 17.62 -2.54
C ASP A 168 -7.04 16.74 -3.10
N SER A 169 -5.92 16.67 -2.38
CA SER A 169 -4.77 15.84 -2.71
C SER A 169 -4.89 14.39 -2.23
N ALA A 170 -5.88 14.07 -1.37
CA ALA A 170 -5.96 12.76 -0.72
C ALA A 170 -6.07 11.59 -1.71
N HIS A 171 -5.62 10.41 -1.27
CA HIS A 171 -5.81 9.19 -2.04
C HIS A 171 -7.30 8.87 -2.21
N GLY A 172 -7.69 8.29 -3.36
CA GLY A 172 -9.09 8.03 -3.69
C GLY A 172 -9.79 7.04 -2.75
N THR A 173 -9.04 6.25 -1.97
CA THR A 173 -9.60 5.36 -0.95
C THR A 173 -10.19 6.13 0.23
N ASN A 174 -9.65 7.30 0.58
CA ASN A 174 -10.13 8.10 1.72
C ASN A 174 -11.62 8.50 1.57
N PRO A 175 -12.05 9.17 0.47
CA PRO A 175 -13.45 9.49 0.28
C PRO A 175 -14.33 8.23 0.05
N ALA A 176 -13.79 7.18 -0.56
CA ALA A 176 -14.52 5.92 -0.75
C ALA A 176 -14.83 5.23 0.58
N SER A 177 -13.85 5.14 1.48
CA SER A 177 -13.98 4.59 2.84
C SER A 177 -15.00 5.37 3.67
N CYS A 178 -14.99 6.70 3.58
CA CYS A 178 -15.99 7.57 4.22
C CYS A 178 -17.41 7.29 3.71
N THR A 179 -17.56 7.22 2.39
CA THR A 179 -18.87 6.99 1.75
C THR A 179 -19.41 5.60 2.12
N MET A 180 -18.55 4.57 2.10
CA MET A 180 -18.91 3.22 2.48
C MET A 180 -19.34 3.11 3.96
N ALA A 181 -18.79 3.96 4.83
CA ALA A 181 -19.18 4.06 6.24
C ALA A 181 -20.41 4.95 6.49
N GLY A 182 -21.00 5.54 5.44
CA GLY A 182 -22.22 6.34 5.50
C GLY A 182 -22.01 7.83 5.81
N PHE A 183 -20.79 8.36 5.64
CA PHE A 183 -20.51 9.79 5.73
C PHE A 183 -20.61 10.49 4.37
N VAL A 184 -20.94 11.77 4.40
CA VAL A 184 -20.82 12.68 3.25
C VAL A 184 -19.42 13.29 3.28
N THR A 185 -18.73 13.29 2.15
CA THR A 185 -17.38 13.86 2.04
C THR A 185 -17.46 15.32 1.59
N GLN A 186 -16.62 16.18 2.19
CA GLN A 186 -16.42 17.55 1.75
C GLN A 186 -14.93 17.78 1.48
N THR A 187 -14.61 18.21 0.27
CA THR A 187 -13.23 18.48 -0.13
C THR A 187 -12.72 19.79 0.50
N ILE A 188 -11.50 19.77 1.02
CA ILE A 188 -10.77 20.94 1.49
C ILE A 188 -9.61 21.21 0.51
N PRO A 189 -9.49 22.42 -0.04
CA PRO A 189 -8.44 22.71 -1.00
C PRO A 189 -7.06 22.76 -0.35
N SER A 190 -6.04 22.46 -1.16
CA SER A 190 -4.65 22.76 -0.82
C SER A 190 -4.37 24.26 -0.99
N GLY A 191 -3.59 24.83 -0.07
CA GLY A 191 -3.08 26.19 -0.13
C GLY A 191 -1.94 26.36 -1.14
N PRO A 192 -1.43 27.60 -1.31
CA PRO A 192 -0.39 27.91 -2.30
C PRO A 192 0.98 27.26 -2.00
N ASP A 193 1.18 26.76 -0.79
CA ASP A 193 2.40 26.05 -0.35
C ASP A 193 2.26 24.52 -0.42
N GLY A 194 1.12 24.03 -0.90
CA GLY A 194 0.79 22.62 -1.06
C GLY A 194 0.38 21.92 0.25
N ASN A 195 0.20 22.66 1.34
CA ASN A 195 -0.41 22.15 2.58
C ASN A 195 -1.92 22.45 2.60
N ILE A 196 -2.66 21.91 3.58
CA ILE A 196 -4.10 22.18 3.71
C ILE A 196 -4.35 23.68 3.93
N ASP A 197 -5.31 24.27 3.19
CA ASP A 197 -5.73 25.65 3.41
C ASP A 197 -6.46 25.78 4.76
N ILE A 198 -5.80 26.39 5.74
CA ILE A 198 -6.33 26.59 7.10
C ILE A 198 -7.57 27.49 7.11
N ALA A 199 -7.67 28.49 6.23
CA ALA A 199 -8.83 29.35 6.17
C ALA A 199 -10.04 28.58 5.61
N ALA A 200 -9.84 27.79 4.56
CA ALA A 200 -10.87 26.91 4.02
C ALA A 200 -11.30 25.83 5.04
N LEU A 201 -10.35 25.25 5.77
CA LEU A 201 -10.65 24.32 6.87
C LEU A 201 -11.54 24.98 7.92
N ARG A 202 -11.16 26.17 8.43
CA ARG A 202 -11.95 26.92 9.42
C ARG A 202 -13.37 27.20 8.94
N ALA A 203 -13.53 27.56 7.67
CA ALA A 203 -14.84 27.83 7.07
C ALA A 203 -15.71 26.57 6.92
N ALA A 204 -15.10 25.40 6.82
CA ALA A 204 -15.80 24.11 6.67
C ALA A 204 -16.22 23.47 8.00
N LEU A 205 -15.66 23.92 9.12
CA LEU A 205 -15.92 23.36 10.45
C LEU A 205 -17.26 23.86 11.01
N ASP A 206 -18.11 22.90 11.39
CA ASP A 206 -19.42 23.10 12.00
C ASP A 206 -19.77 21.90 12.91
N ASP A 207 -20.96 21.91 13.51
CA ASP A 207 -21.46 20.84 14.39
C ASP A 207 -21.85 19.54 13.64
N THR A 208 -21.79 19.53 12.30
CA THR A 208 -22.04 18.36 11.45
C THR A 208 -20.76 17.62 11.06
N VAL A 209 -19.58 18.18 11.35
CA VAL A 209 -18.29 17.55 11.06
C VAL A 209 -18.01 16.40 12.03
N ALA A 210 -17.85 15.20 11.48
CA ALA A 210 -17.40 14.00 12.18
C ALA A 210 -15.88 13.96 12.32
N GLY A 211 -15.16 14.50 11.35
CA GLY A 211 -13.70 14.52 11.36
C GLY A 211 -13.07 14.92 10.04
N ILE A 212 -11.76 14.77 9.96
CA ILE A 212 -10.94 14.95 8.77
C ILE A 212 -10.07 13.70 8.53
N MET A 213 -9.83 13.32 7.28
CA MET A 213 -8.78 12.36 6.92
C MET A 213 -7.61 13.07 6.28
N ILE A 214 -6.40 12.93 6.82
CA ILE A 214 -5.20 13.61 6.34
C ILE A 214 -4.06 12.62 6.14
N THR A 215 -3.19 12.88 5.17
CA THR A 215 -1.92 12.16 4.98
C THR A 215 -0.79 13.13 5.35
N ASN A 216 0.16 12.73 6.19
CA ASN A 216 1.33 13.54 6.54
C ASN A 216 2.59 12.68 6.54
N PRO A 217 3.60 12.95 5.68
CA PRO A 217 3.60 13.92 4.59
C PRO A 217 2.45 13.68 3.61
N ASN A 218 1.91 14.75 3.04
CA ASN A 218 0.80 14.65 2.10
C ASN A 218 1.24 14.00 0.79
N THR A 219 0.29 13.78 -0.11
CA THR A 219 0.49 13.11 -1.40
C THR A 219 1.27 13.92 -2.43
N LEU A 220 1.66 15.17 -2.12
CA LEU A 220 2.67 15.92 -2.87
C LEU A 220 4.09 15.63 -2.37
N GLY A 221 4.22 14.79 -1.34
CA GLY A 221 5.45 14.56 -0.61
C GLY A 221 5.85 15.73 0.29
N LEU A 222 4.90 16.56 0.75
CA LEU A 222 5.19 17.72 1.60
C LEU A 222 4.71 17.48 3.03
N PHE A 223 5.53 17.86 4.02
CA PHE A 223 5.12 17.79 5.42
C PHE A 223 4.05 18.86 5.71
N GLU A 224 2.96 18.49 6.38
CA GLU A 224 1.93 19.40 6.87
C GLU A 224 2.45 20.23 8.05
N THR A 225 2.98 21.42 7.75
CA THR A 225 3.64 22.28 8.76
C THR A 225 2.70 22.77 9.86
N ASN A 226 1.39 22.82 9.58
CA ASN A 226 0.35 23.25 10.51
C ASN A 226 -0.43 22.07 11.13
N ILE A 227 0.14 20.85 11.15
CA ILE A 227 -0.56 19.64 11.60
C ILE A 227 -1.22 19.77 12.98
N GLU A 228 -0.53 20.36 13.96
CA GLU A 228 -1.07 20.56 15.31
C GLU A 228 -2.24 21.55 15.32
N GLU A 229 -2.18 22.60 14.50
CA GLU A 229 -3.28 23.55 14.36
C GLU A 229 -4.50 22.89 13.70
N ILE A 230 -4.28 22.08 12.66
CA ILE A 230 -5.35 21.32 11.99
C ILE A 230 -6.06 20.40 13.00
N CYS A 231 -5.29 19.63 13.79
CA CYS A 231 -5.85 18.75 14.80
C CYS A 231 -6.66 19.54 15.84
N ARG A 232 -6.07 20.62 16.38
CA ARG A 232 -6.73 21.48 17.37
C ARG A 232 -8.06 22.03 16.84
N LEU A 233 -8.11 22.51 15.60
CA LEU A 233 -9.33 23.07 15.01
C LEU A 233 -10.45 22.04 14.85
N VAL A 234 -10.10 20.83 14.41
CA VAL A 234 -11.06 19.73 14.26
C VAL A 234 -11.58 19.28 15.62
N HIS A 235 -10.70 19.19 16.62
CA HIS A 235 -11.08 18.87 17.99
C HIS A 235 -11.96 19.94 18.64
N GLU A 236 -11.69 21.23 18.41
CA GLU A 236 -12.52 22.34 18.88
C GLU A 236 -13.93 22.30 18.27
N ALA A 237 -14.07 21.83 17.02
CA ALA A 237 -15.37 21.55 16.41
C ALA A 237 -16.04 20.27 16.92
N GLY A 238 -15.32 19.45 17.72
CA GLY A 238 -15.79 18.20 18.31
C GLY A 238 -15.66 16.96 17.42
N GLY A 239 -14.96 17.06 16.28
CA GLY A 239 -14.66 15.95 15.37
C GLY A 239 -13.35 15.22 15.72
N TYR A 240 -13.02 14.19 14.95
CA TYR A 240 -11.79 13.40 15.08
C TYR A 240 -10.86 13.56 13.87
N VAL A 241 -9.57 13.27 14.05
CA VAL A 241 -8.54 13.34 13.02
C VAL A 241 -8.07 11.93 12.69
N TYR A 242 -8.33 11.52 11.45
CA TYR A 242 -7.82 10.27 10.89
C TYR A 242 -6.51 10.54 10.13
N GLY A 243 -5.44 9.83 10.48
CA GLY A 243 -4.19 9.80 9.74
C GLY A 243 -4.12 8.64 8.74
N ASP A 244 -3.89 8.95 7.47
CA ASP A 244 -3.45 8.00 6.47
C ASP A 244 -1.94 7.81 6.59
N GLY A 245 -1.53 6.60 6.99
CA GLY A 245 -0.14 6.26 7.22
C GLY A 245 0.58 5.60 6.06
N ALA A 246 0.06 5.69 4.84
CA ALA A 246 0.76 5.23 3.65
C ALA A 246 2.18 5.84 3.54
N ASN A 247 2.34 7.09 3.98
CA ASN A 247 3.58 7.86 3.87
C ASN A 247 4.47 7.81 5.12
N MET A 248 4.28 6.81 6.00
CA MET A 248 5.09 6.68 7.22
C MET A 248 6.58 6.45 6.97
N ASN A 249 6.98 6.06 5.75
CA ASN A 249 8.40 5.85 5.43
C ASN A 249 9.24 7.11 5.70
N ALA A 250 8.68 8.31 5.49
CA ALA A 250 9.34 9.57 5.77
C ALA A 250 9.49 9.92 7.27
N LEU A 251 8.77 9.22 8.14
CA LEU A 251 8.57 9.66 9.53
C LEU A 251 9.08 8.66 10.57
N THR A 252 9.28 7.39 10.19
CA THR A 252 9.67 6.34 11.15
C THR A 252 10.91 6.75 11.96
N GLY A 253 10.79 6.76 13.29
CA GLY A 253 11.90 7.13 14.19
C GLY A 253 12.22 8.63 14.27
N VAL A 254 11.48 9.49 13.56
CA VAL A 254 11.67 10.95 13.53
C VAL A 254 10.47 11.68 14.14
N PHE A 255 9.26 11.33 13.71
CA PHE A 255 8.01 11.98 14.12
C PHE A 255 6.96 10.95 14.51
N LYS A 256 6.11 11.29 15.49
CA LYS A 256 5.04 10.44 15.99
C LYS A 256 3.68 11.08 15.71
N PRO A 257 2.92 10.60 14.70
CA PRO A 257 1.61 11.14 14.34
C PRO A 257 0.63 11.28 15.51
N GLY A 258 0.54 10.29 16.40
CA GLY A 258 -0.35 10.35 17.56
C GLY A 258 0.01 11.46 18.55
N SER A 259 1.27 11.90 18.58
CA SER A 259 1.72 13.02 19.42
C SER A 259 1.33 14.40 18.85
N SER A 260 0.96 14.50 17.57
CA SER A 260 0.50 15.77 16.97
C SER A 260 -1.02 15.97 17.01
N GLY A 261 -1.75 15.08 17.69
CA GLY A 261 -3.21 15.15 17.80
C GLY A 261 -3.98 14.32 16.77
N ILE A 262 -3.32 13.45 16.00
CA ILE A 262 -4.04 12.45 15.19
C ILE A 262 -4.65 11.42 16.14
N ASP A 263 -5.95 11.13 15.99
CA ASP A 263 -6.69 10.26 16.91
C ASP A 263 -6.59 8.79 16.53
N VAL A 264 -6.61 8.49 15.23
CA VAL A 264 -6.57 7.13 14.69
C VAL A 264 -5.84 7.13 13.37
N MET A 265 -5.09 6.08 13.08
CA MET A 265 -4.28 5.99 11.88
C MET A 265 -4.05 4.55 11.46
N HIS A 266 -4.04 4.30 10.15
CA HIS A 266 -3.58 3.01 9.65
C HIS A 266 -2.10 3.03 9.26
N PHE A 267 -1.48 1.85 9.20
CA PHE A 267 -0.13 1.62 8.68
C PHE A 267 -0.18 0.61 7.53
N ASN A 268 0.46 0.91 6.40
CA ASN A 268 0.66 -0.07 5.33
C ASN A 268 1.95 -0.88 5.57
N LEU A 269 1.80 -2.11 6.08
CA LEU A 269 2.99 -2.96 6.31
C LEU A 269 3.70 -3.37 5.01
N HIS A 270 2.93 -3.44 3.93
CA HIS A 270 3.36 -3.71 2.55
C HIS A 270 3.93 -2.51 1.82
N LYS A 271 4.11 -1.39 2.53
CA LYS A 271 4.87 -0.23 2.06
C LYS A 271 6.04 -0.01 3.01
N THR A 272 5.77 0.64 4.14
CA THR A 272 6.79 1.10 5.10
C THR A 272 7.60 -0.03 5.74
N PHE A 273 6.98 -1.19 6.00
CA PHE A 273 7.58 -2.26 6.82
C PHE A 273 8.05 -3.47 5.99
N SER A 274 8.38 -3.25 4.72
CA SER A 274 9.11 -4.18 3.82
C SER A 274 8.42 -5.51 3.52
N THR A 275 7.11 -5.65 3.77
CA THR A 275 6.41 -6.84 3.30
C THR A 275 6.17 -6.74 1.78
N PRO A 276 6.29 -7.84 1.02
CA PRO A 276 6.20 -7.77 -0.45
C PRO A 276 4.87 -7.21 -0.95
N HIS A 277 4.93 -6.43 -2.03
CA HIS A 277 3.74 -5.93 -2.73
C HIS A 277 3.00 -7.02 -3.50
N GLY A 278 3.69 -8.10 -3.90
CA GLY A 278 3.08 -9.30 -4.48
C GLY A 278 2.32 -9.08 -5.79
N GLY A 279 2.64 -8.04 -6.56
CA GLY A 279 1.89 -7.68 -7.78
C GLY A 279 0.49 -7.11 -7.52
N GLY A 280 0.21 -6.65 -6.28
CA GLY A 280 -1.07 -6.05 -5.88
C GLY A 280 -1.60 -6.52 -4.53
N GLY A 281 -1.00 -7.54 -3.93
CA GLY A 281 -1.30 -8.02 -2.59
C GLY A 281 -0.70 -9.40 -2.32
N PRO A 282 -0.87 -9.96 -1.11
CA PRO A 282 -1.64 -9.42 0.01
C PRO A 282 -0.91 -8.32 0.78
N GLY A 283 -1.66 -7.51 1.53
CA GLY A 283 -1.13 -6.50 2.44
C GLY A 283 -1.41 -6.80 3.92
N ALA A 284 -1.21 -5.79 4.75
CA ALA A 284 -1.75 -5.65 6.10
C ALA A 284 -1.87 -4.14 6.40
N GLY A 285 -3.03 -3.74 6.92
CA GLY A 285 -3.40 -2.34 7.17
C GLY A 285 -3.67 -2.10 8.65
N MET A 286 -2.66 -2.32 9.50
CA MET A 286 -2.79 -2.21 10.95
C MET A 286 -3.39 -0.84 11.33
N ILE A 287 -4.33 -0.81 12.27
CA ILE A 287 -4.91 0.43 12.78
C ILE A 287 -4.51 0.71 14.23
N ALA A 288 -4.00 1.91 14.50
CA ALA A 288 -3.63 2.38 15.83
C ALA A 288 -4.46 3.60 16.22
N ALA A 289 -4.72 3.76 17.51
CA ALA A 289 -5.59 4.80 18.02
C ALA A 289 -5.10 5.36 19.37
N ASN A 290 -5.46 6.61 19.63
CA ASN A 290 -5.29 7.24 20.93
C ASN A 290 -6.26 6.63 21.97
N GLU A 291 -6.18 7.11 23.21
CA GLU A 291 -6.99 6.59 24.31
C GLU A 291 -8.50 6.73 24.07
N ALA A 292 -8.93 7.79 23.39
CA ALA A 292 -10.35 8.04 23.11
C ALA A 292 -10.93 7.01 22.13
N LEU A 293 -10.16 6.61 21.11
CA LEU A 293 -10.62 5.68 20.07
C LEU A 293 -10.18 4.23 20.31
N ALA A 294 -9.21 3.97 21.20
CA ALA A 294 -8.74 2.63 21.54
C ALA A 294 -9.85 1.62 21.90
N PRO A 295 -10.90 1.97 22.69
CA PRO A 295 -11.98 1.04 23.03
C PRO A 295 -12.77 0.51 21.83
N TYR A 296 -12.73 1.22 20.69
CA TYR A 296 -13.51 0.91 19.48
C TYR A 296 -12.71 0.11 18.45
N LEU A 297 -11.43 -0.17 18.68
CA LEU A 297 -10.58 -0.92 17.74
C LEU A 297 -11.26 -2.21 17.23
N PRO A 298 -11.08 -2.59 15.95
CA PRO A 298 -11.50 -3.90 15.49
C PRO A 298 -10.71 -4.98 16.22
N GLY A 299 -11.39 -6.05 16.64
CA GLY A 299 -10.79 -7.11 17.45
C GLY A 299 -10.91 -8.49 16.81
N PRO A 300 -10.23 -9.52 17.33
CA PRO A 300 -9.52 -9.48 18.61
C PRO A 300 -8.13 -8.83 18.52
N VAL A 301 -7.65 -8.28 19.63
CA VAL A 301 -6.28 -7.76 19.80
C VAL A 301 -5.49 -8.69 20.72
N ALA A 302 -4.17 -8.78 20.49
CA ALA A 302 -3.29 -9.55 21.36
C ALA A 302 -2.98 -8.77 22.64
N VAL A 303 -3.06 -9.44 23.79
CA VAL A 303 -2.76 -8.85 25.10
C VAL A 303 -1.85 -9.78 25.92
N LYS A 304 -1.10 -9.19 26.85
CA LYS A 304 -0.27 -9.93 27.81
C LYS A 304 -0.97 -9.99 29.18
N ARG A 305 -1.09 -11.18 29.75
CA ARG A 305 -1.66 -11.47 31.09
C ARG A 305 -0.65 -12.30 31.90
N GLY A 306 0.08 -11.64 32.79
CA GLY A 306 1.21 -12.26 33.48
C GLY A 306 2.27 -12.71 32.47
N GLU A 307 2.60 -14.00 32.48
CA GLU A 307 3.55 -14.61 31.54
C GLU A 307 2.90 -15.17 30.26
N SER A 308 1.58 -15.01 30.09
CA SER A 308 0.84 -15.57 28.94
C SER A 308 0.29 -14.49 28.01
N TYR A 309 0.05 -14.85 26.75
CA TYR A 309 -0.56 -14.02 25.73
C TYR A 309 -1.92 -14.57 25.33
N ARG A 310 -2.89 -13.68 25.09
CA ARG A 310 -4.27 -14.03 24.72
C ARG A 310 -4.83 -13.05 23.70
N LEU A 311 -5.91 -13.46 23.04
CA LEU A 311 -6.71 -12.61 22.17
C LEU A 311 -7.93 -12.11 22.96
N GLU A 312 -8.16 -10.80 22.97
CA GLU A 312 -9.30 -10.17 23.65
C GLU A 312 -10.01 -9.19 22.71
N MET A 313 -11.33 -9.06 22.87
CA MET A 313 -12.11 -8.05 22.15
C MET A 313 -12.06 -6.71 22.90
N PRO A 314 -11.79 -5.58 22.20
CA PRO A 314 -11.93 -4.26 22.80
C PRO A 314 -13.35 -4.00 23.32
N ALA A 315 -13.48 -3.27 24.43
CA ALA A 315 -14.74 -3.16 25.19
C ALA A 315 -15.92 -2.58 24.39
N LYS A 316 -15.64 -1.65 23.47
CA LYS A 316 -16.63 -1.00 22.59
C LYS A 316 -16.33 -1.28 21.12
N SER A 317 -15.68 -2.40 20.84
CA SER A 317 -15.16 -2.74 19.51
C SER A 317 -16.22 -2.60 18.42
N ILE A 318 -15.78 -2.14 17.24
CA ILE A 318 -16.59 -2.21 16.01
C ILE A 318 -16.79 -3.65 15.50
N GLY A 319 -16.24 -4.65 16.19
CA GLY A 319 -16.34 -6.06 15.86
C GLY A 319 -15.15 -6.57 15.06
N GLN A 320 -15.36 -7.68 14.36
CA GLN A 320 -14.36 -8.27 13.47
C GLN A 320 -14.56 -7.74 12.06
N VAL A 321 -13.49 -7.25 11.44
CA VAL A 321 -13.49 -6.79 10.04
C VAL A 321 -12.86 -7.82 9.09
N LYS A 322 -12.21 -8.85 9.64
CA LYS A 322 -11.61 -9.97 8.90
C LYS A 322 -11.66 -11.24 9.74
N ALA A 323 -11.69 -12.40 9.07
CA ALA A 323 -11.47 -13.68 9.72
C ALA A 323 -10.14 -13.73 10.50
N PHE A 324 -10.17 -14.35 11.67
CA PHE A 324 -9.03 -14.53 12.57
C PHE A 324 -8.38 -13.19 12.98
N TYR A 325 -7.04 -13.14 12.99
CA TYR A 325 -6.23 -12.05 13.55
C TYR A 325 -5.36 -11.35 12.50
N GLY A 326 -5.83 -11.28 11.24
CA GLY A 326 -5.10 -10.63 10.15
C GLY A 326 -4.33 -11.59 9.24
N ASN A 327 -3.50 -11.03 8.36
CA ASN A 327 -2.65 -11.82 7.44
C ASN A 327 -1.34 -12.21 8.14
N PHE A 328 -1.38 -13.24 8.99
CA PHE A 328 -0.27 -13.59 9.91
C PHE A 328 1.12 -13.67 9.25
N GLY A 329 1.25 -14.31 8.09
CA GLY A 329 2.52 -14.38 7.37
C GLY A 329 3.08 -13.01 6.98
N VAL A 330 2.23 -12.03 6.67
CA VAL A 330 2.62 -10.63 6.41
C VAL A 330 3.10 -9.97 7.70
N LEU A 331 2.41 -10.23 8.82
CA LEU A 331 2.78 -9.72 10.14
C LEU A 331 4.14 -10.23 10.61
N VAL A 332 4.45 -11.52 10.37
CA VAL A 332 5.77 -12.10 10.68
C VAL A 332 6.89 -11.38 9.92
N ARG A 333 6.69 -11.08 8.63
CA ARG A 333 7.66 -10.34 7.80
C ARG A 333 7.91 -8.94 8.33
N ALA A 334 6.84 -8.20 8.65
CA ALA A 334 6.94 -6.86 9.21
C ALA A 334 7.67 -6.86 10.56
N TYR A 335 7.35 -7.82 11.43
CA TYR A 335 8.00 -7.95 12.73
C TYR A 335 9.50 -8.31 12.59
N THR A 336 9.84 -9.21 11.65
CA THR A 336 11.23 -9.55 11.34
C THR A 336 12.02 -8.32 10.90
N TYR A 337 11.46 -7.51 10.00
CA TYR A 337 12.06 -6.25 9.58
C TYR A 337 12.27 -5.29 10.74
N LEU A 338 11.28 -5.12 11.62
CA LEU A 338 11.40 -4.24 12.79
C LEU A 338 12.53 -4.68 13.73
N LEU A 339 12.68 -5.98 13.95
CA LEU A 339 13.77 -6.53 14.78
C LEU A 339 15.14 -6.32 14.14
N MET A 340 15.26 -6.55 12.84
CA MET A 340 16.53 -6.38 12.11
C MET A 340 16.95 -4.91 12.01
N THR A 341 15.99 -4.03 11.77
CA THR A 341 16.24 -2.60 11.54
C THR A 341 16.45 -1.86 12.87
N GLY A 342 15.64 -2.15 13.89
CA GLY A 342 15.68 -1.47 15.18
C GLY A 342 15.36 0.04 15.11
N GLY A 343 15.27 0.70 16.27
CA GLY A 343 14.85 2.11 16.33
C GLY A 343 15.77 3.08 15.57
N ASN A 344 17.09 2.94 15.74
CA ASN A 344 18.07 3.76 15.02
C ASN A 344 18.06 3.48 13.51
N GLY A 345 17.80 2.23 13.11
CA GLY A 345 17.66 1.89 11.69
C GLY A 345 16.42 2.52 11.07
N LEU A 346 15.30 2.53 11.78
CA LEU A 346 14.06 3.16 11.30
C LEU A 346 14.25 4.66 11.07
N ARG A 347 14.97 5.34 11.97
CA ARG A 347 15.32 6.74 11.76
C ARG A 347 16.17 6.93 10.49
N ARG A 348 17.19 6.10 10.27
CA ARG A 348 18.02 6.16 9.05
C ARG A 348 17.21 5.85 7.79
N VAL A 349 16.23 4.96 7.87
CA VAL A 349 15.30 4.67 6.77
C VAL A 349 14.58 5.95 6.35
N ALA A 350 13.99 6.67 7.31
CA ALA A 350 13.32 7.94 7.02
C ALA A 350 14.26 9.00 6.47
N GLU A 351 15.40 9.23 7.12
CA GLU A 351 16.39 10.22 6.71
C GLU A 351 16.92 9.95 5.28
N ASN A 352 17.23 8.69 4.95
CA ASN A 352 17.74 8.32 3.63
C ASN A 352 16.65 8.33 2.55
N ALA A 353 15.41 7.94 2.86
CA ALA A 353 14.31 8.04 1.90
C ALA A 353 14.06 9.51 1.51
N VAL A 354 14.08 10.41 2.49
CA VAL A 354 13.94 11.87 2.26
C VAL A 354 15.14 12.42 1.48
N LEU A 355 16.36 11.99 1.82
CA LEU A 355 17.57 12.39 1.12
C LEU A 355 17.54 11.96 -0.35
N ASN A 356 17.22 10.69 -0.63
CA ASN A 356 17.16 10.13 -1.98
C ASN A 356 16.13 10.87 -2.84
N ALA A 357 14.95 11.19 -2.29
CA ALA A 357 13.92 11.93 -3.00
C ALA A 357 14.35 13.35 -3.34
N ASN A 358 14.93 14.08 -2.38
CA ASN A 358 15.42 15.45 -2.62
C ASN A 358 16.61 15.47 -3.58
N TYR A 359 17.50 14.47 -3.49
CA TYR A 359 18.62 14.33 -4.42
C TYR A 359 18.13 14.15 -5.85
N LEU A 360 17.25 13.17 -6.08
CA LEU A 360 16.70 12.90 -7.40
C LEU A 360 15.88 14.11 -7.92
N LYS A 361 15.08 14.74 -7.06
CA LYS A 361 14.36 15.98 -7.37
C LYS A 361 15.30 17.06 -7.90
N ALA A 362 16.41 17.32 -7.21
CA ALA A 362 17.37 18.35 -7.59
C ALA A 362 18.02 18.10 -8.98
N LEU A 363 18.18 16.83 -9.37
CA LEU A 363 18.73 16.47 -10.68
C LEU A 363 17.75 16.73 -11.83
N VAL A 364 16.44 16.56 -11.61
CA VAL A 364 15.43 16.58 -12.68
C VAL A 364 14.57 17.84 -12.71
N GLU A 365 14.46 18.60 -11.60
CA GLU A 365 13.50 19.70 -11.47
C GLU A 365 13.76 20.90 -12.41
N GLY A 366 14.97 20.99 -12.98
CA GLY A 366 15.30 21.98 -14.01
C GLY A 366 14.65 21.72 -15.37
N VAL A 367 14.24 20.47 -15.64
CA VAL A 367 13.61 20.04 -16.90
C VAL A 367 12.18 19.58 -16.68
N TYR A 368 11.92 18.88 -15.58
CA TYR A 368 10.60 18.41 -15.18
C TYR A 368 10.04 19.34 -14.08
N PRO A 369 9.09 20.24 -14.40
CA PRO A 369 8.65 21.25 -13.45
C PRO A 369 8.02 20.64 -12.20
N VAL A 370 8.50 21.04 -11.02
CA VAL A 370 7.89 20.69 -9.73
C VAL A 370 7.04 21.88 -9.25
N PRO A 371 5.72 21.70 -8.97
CA PRO A 371 4.83 22.83 -8.66
C PRO A 371 5.24 23.60 -7.39
N TYR A 372 5.72 22.90 -6.37
CA TYR A 372 6.05 23.47 -5.07
C TYR A 372 7.57 23.45 -4.85
N LYS A 373 8.20 24.64 -4.87
CA LYS A 373 9.65 24.80 -4.69
C LYS A 373 10.07 24.71 -3.23
N ARG A 374 9.85 23.54 -2.63
CA ARG A 374 10.24 23.20 -1.25
C ARG A 374 11.10 21.93 -1.26
N HIS A 375 11.77 21.67 -0.15
CA HIS A 375 12.25 20.33 0.13
C HIS A 375 11.04 19.42 0.27
N CYS A 376 11.08 18.29 -0.44
CA CYS A 376 10.09 17.26 -0.28
C CYS A 376 10.48 16.31 0.86
N MET A 377 9.61 15.39 1.19
CA MET A 377 9.87 14.32 2.13
C MET A 377 10.35 13.09 1.34
N HIS A 378 9.72 11.94 1.46
CA HIS A 378 10.15 10.69 0.82
C HIS A 378 9.83 10.59 -0.69
N GLU A 379 9.05 11.52 -1.23
CA GLU A 379 8.60 11.52 -2.62
C GLU A 379 8.40 12.95 -3.14
N PHE A 380 8.27 13.15 -4.44
CA PHE A 380 7.92 14.44 -5.03
C PHE A 380 7.08 14.26 -6.30
N VAL A 381 6.33 15.31 -6.66
CA VAL A 381 5.49 15.33 -7.86
C VAL A 381 6.04 16.31 -8.88
N ALA A 382 6.55 15.80 -9.99
CA ALA A 382 6.92 16.59 -11.15
C ALA A 382 5.78 16.60 -12.19
N LYS A 383 5.87 17.48 -13.20
CA LYS A 383 4.95 17.50 -14.36
C LYS A 383 5.59 16.87 -15.58
N GLY A 384 4.85 16.00 -16.26
CA GLY A 384 5.21 15.41 -17.55
C GLY A 384 5.00 16.36 -18.74
N THR A 385 4.33 17.50 -18.56
CA THR A 385 4.20 18.53 -19.61
C THR A 385 5.52 19.30 -19.78
N ILE A 386 6.46 18.69 -20.48
CA ILE A 386 7.79 19.25 -20.75
C ILE A 386 7.88 19.89 -22.15
N VAL A 387 7.10 19.38 -23.11
CA VAL A 387 6.97 19.92 -24.48
C VAL A 387 5.52 19.75 -24.99
N PRO A 388 5.03 20.58 -25.93
CA PRO A 388 3.70 20.39 -26.51
C PRO A 388 3.54 19.04 -27.23
N GLY A 389 2.40 18.37 -27.04
CA GLY A 389 2.06 17.13 -27.73
C GLY A 389 2.63 15.83 -27.13
N VAL A 390 3.44 15.93 -26.08
CA VAL A 390 3.92 14.78 -25.30
C VAL A 390 3.23 14.78 -23.95
N HIS A 391 2.65 13.63 -23.59
CA HIS A 391 1.96 13.43 -22.33
C HIS A 391 2.80 12.61 -21.35
N THR A 392 2.42 12.67 -20.08
CA THR A 392 3.00 11.88 -18.99
C THR A 392 3.01 10.39 -19.31
N LEU A 393 1.94 9.88 -19.91
CA LEU A 393 1.86 8.48 -20.34
C LEU A 393 2.98 8.13 -21.33
N ASP A 394 3.32 9.04 -22.24
CA ASP A 394 4.36 8.79 -23.25
C ASP A 394 5.75 8.74 -22.60
N ILE A 395 6.03 9.63 -21.63
CA ILE A 395 7.24 9.57 -20.80
C ILE A 395 7.30 8.26 -20.02
N ALA A 396 6.18 7.84 -19.42
CA ALA A 396 6.07 6.58 -18.69
C ALA A 396 6.35 5.38 -19.60
N LYS A 397 5.73 5.31 -20.78
CA LYS A 397 6.02 4.22 -21.72
C LYS A 397 7.48 4.24 -22.19
N ARG A 398 8.07 5.43 -22.36
CA ARG A 398 9.46 5.55 -22.76
C ARG A 398 10.43 5.10 -21.66
N LEU A 399 10.14 5.32 -20.38
CA LEU A 399 10.96 4.83 -19.26
C LEU A 399 11.13 3.30 -19.28
N ILE A 400 10.12 2.56 -19.74
CA ILE A 400 10.18 1.10 -19.89
C ILE A 400 11.30 0.69 -20.85
N ASP A 401 11.50 1.44 -21.95
CA ASP A 401 12.58 1.17 -22.90
C ASP A 401 13.97 1.36 -22.31
N TYR A 402 14.08 2.19 -21.26
CA TYR A 402 15.29 2.44 -20.49
C TYR A 402 15.50 1.43 -19.35
N GLY A 403 14.61 0.45 -19.19
CA GLY A 403 14.71 -0.57 -18.14
C GLY A 403 14.27 -0.09 -16.76
N PHE A 404 13.46 0.97 -16.70
CA PHE A 404 12.87 1.47 -15.46
C PHE A 404 11.37 1.20 -15.43
N HIS A 405 10.84 0.81 -14.27
CA HIS A 405 9.41 0.90 -14.09
C HIS A 405 9.02 2.38 -14.00
N PRO A 406 7.93 2.83 -14.64
CA PRO A 406 7.49 4.22 -14.53
C PRO A 406 7.12 4.57 -13.08
N PRO A 407 7.23 5.85 -12.68
CA PRO A 407 6.71 6.32 -11.41
C PRO A 407 5.17 6.31 -11.44
N THR A 408 4.56 6.67 -10.31
CA THR A 408 3.10 6.85 -10.27
C THR A 408 2.73 8.01 -11.18
N ILE A 409 1.77 7.81 -12.08
CA ILE A 409 1.35 8.83 -13.05
C ILE A 409 -0.07 9.31 -12.77
N TYR A 410 -0.36 10.56 -13.13
CA TYR A 410 -1.69 11.17 -13.00
C TYR A 410 -2.26 11.22 -11.58
N PHE A 411 -1.41 11.11 -10.57
CA PHE A 411 -1.74 11.27 -9.16
C PHE A 411 -0.62 12.04 -8.45
N PRO A 412 -0.91 12.96 -7.50
CA PRO A 412 -2.23 13.38 -7.05
C PRO A 412 -3.00 14.20 -8.11
N LEU A 413 -4.33 14.16 -8.06
CA LEU A 413 -5.21 14.73 -9.09
C LEU A 413 -5.09 16.25 -9.23
N ILE A 414 -4.60 16.93 -8.20
CA ILE A 414 -4.38 18.39 -8.20
C ILE A 414 -3.17 18.82 -9.03
N VAL A 415 -2.34 17.87 -9.49
CA VAL A 415 -1.24 18.13 -10.42
C VAL A 415 -1.58 17.51 -11.77
N GLN A 416 -1.92 18.35 -12.74
CA GLN A 416 -2.12 17.90 -14.12
C GLN A 416 -0.82 17.31 -14.68
N GLU A 417 -0.94 16.19 -15.41
CA GLU A 417 0.22 15.49 -15.99
C GLU A 417 1.26 15.13 -14.92
N ALA A 418 0.80 14.63 -13.75
CA ALA A 418 1.66 14.30 -12.63
C ALA A 418 2.58 13.09 -12.89
N LEU A 419 3.85 13.24 -12.51
CA LEU A 419 4.85 12.19 -12.33
C LEU A 419 5.26 12.18 -10.84
N MET A 420 4.70 11.28 -10.05
CA MET A 420 4.95 11.16 -8.61
C MET A 420 5.99 10.08 -8.32
N ILE A 421 7.18 10.53 -7.91
CA ILE A 421 8.41 9.75 -7.84
C ILE A 421 8.78 9.53 -6.37
N GLU A 422 8.86 8.26 -5.95
CA GLU A 422 9.34 7.85 -4.63
C GLU A 422 10.50 6.83 -4.78
N PRO A 423 11.76 7.24 -4.56
CA PRO A 423 12.90 6.35 -4.75
C PRO A 423 13.10 5.35 -3.60
N THR A 424 12.59 5.65 -2.40
CA THR A 424 12.88 4.93 -1.14
C THR A 424 14.35 4.96 -0.71
N GLU A 425 14.64 4.44 0.48
CA GLU A 425 15.96 4.46 1.10
C GLU A 425 16.92 3.37 0.61
N THR A 426 16.38 2.34 -0.07
CA THR A 426 17.16 1.13 -0.41
C THR A 426 17.89 1.27 -1.74
N GLU A 427 17.58 2.30 -2.51
CA GLU A 427 18.20 2.57 -3.79
C GLU A 427 19.53 3.29 -3.64
N SER A 428 20.49 2.87 -4.47
CA SER A 428 21.84 3.43 -4.50
C SER A 428 21.86 4.79 -5.20
N LYS A 429 22.85 5.63 -4.88
CA LYS A 429 23.04 6.90 -5.58
C LYS A 429 23.21 6.68 -7.09
N GLU A 430 23.93 5.63 -7.48
CA GLU A 430 24.18 5.28 -8.87
C GLU A 430 22.88 4.93 -9.60
N THR A 431 21.94 4.24 -8.94
CA THR A 431 20.60 3.98 -9.49
C THR A 431 19.85 5.30 -9.72
N LEU A 432 19.89 6.21 -8.74
CA LEU A 432 19.21 7.51 -8.85
C LEU A 432 19.79 8.36 -9.98
N ASP A 433 21.12 8.35 -10.14
CA ASP A 433 21.81 9.03 -11.23
C ASP A 433 21.39 8.46 -12.59
N GLN A 434 21.39 7.13 -12.75
CA GLN A 434 20.97 6.48 -14.00
C GLN A 434 19.51 6.78 -14.36
N TYR A 435 18.62 6.80 -13.36
CA TYR A 435 17.23 7.16 -13.58
C TYR A 435 17.07 8.64 -13.96
N ALA A 436 17.79 9.55 -13.29
CA ALA A 436 17.80 10.97 -13.65
C ALA A 436 18.31 11.19 -15.08
N ASP A 437 19.42 10.54 -15.46
CA ASP A 437 19.97 10.59 -16.81
C ASP A 437 18.96 10.10 -17.86
N ALA A 438 18.26 9.00 -17.56
CA ALA A 438 17.20 8.48 -18.43
C ALA A 438 16.06 9.50 -18.57
N MET A 439 15.57 10.08 -17.48
CA MET A 439 14.55 11.14 -17.53
C MET A 439 15.02 12.32 -18.38
N LEU A 440 16.21 12.87 -18.13
CA LEU A 440 16.74 14.01 -18.89
C LEU A 440 16.91 13.70 -20.39
N LYS A 441 17.31 12.46 -20.72
CA LYS A 441 17.40 12.01 -22.11
C LYS A 441 16.02 11.86 -22.75
N ILE A 442 15.03 11.32 -22.04
CA ILE A 442 13.64 11.23 -22.51
C ILE A 442 13.09 12.63 -22.77
N ALA A 443 13.41 13.62 -21.94
CA ALA A 443 13.01 15.00 -22.19
C ALA A 443 13.61 15.59 -23.47
N LYS A 444 14.87 15.27 -23.76
CA LYS A 444 15.49 15.63 -25.04
C LYS A 444 14.83 14.92 -26.22
N GLU A 445 14.57 13.62 -26.10
CA GLU A 445 13.85 12.83 -27.12
C GLU A 445 12.45 13.38 -27.36
N ALA A 446 11.73 13.81 -26.32
CA ALA A 446 10.42 14.44 -26.44
C ALA A 446 10.45 15.71 -27.31
N ALA A 447 11.51 16.52 -27.17
CA ALA A 447 11.66 17.77 -27.93
C ALA A 447 12.12 17.54 -29.37
N GLU A 448 13.00 16.56 -29.60
CA GLU A 448 13.65 16.35 -30.91
C GLU A 448 12.94 15.28 -31.77
N GLN A 449 12.37 14.26 -31.14
CA GLN A 449 11.83 13.05 -31.78
C GLN A 449 10.60 12.50 -31.01
N PRO A 450 9.50 13.27 -30.90
CA PRO A 450 8.35 12.92 -30.05
C PRO A 450 7.69 11.57 -30.40
N GLU A 451 7.73 11.16 -31.68
CA GLU A 451 7.19 9.87 -32.13
C GLU A 451 7.84 8.67 -31.39
N LEU A 452 9.11 8.78 -30.97
CA LEU A 452 9.76 7.74 -30.16
C LEU A 452 9.09 7.52 -28.80
N LEU A 453 8.38 8.53 -28.27
CA LEU A 453 7.64 8.40 -27.02
C LEU A 453 6.21 7.91 -27.29
N HIS A 454 5.58 8.37 -28.38
CA HIS A 454 4.24 7.93 -28.78
C HIS A 454 4.20 6.43 -29.12
N ASP A 455 5.22 5.91 -29.80
CA ASP A 455 5.33 4.50 -30.18
C ASP A 455 5.89 3.60 -29.07
N ALA A 456 6.42 4.18 -27.98
CA ALA A 456 6.94 3.41 -26.86
C ALA A 456 5.82 2.62 -26.13
N PRO A 457 6.12 1.46 -25.53
CA PRO A 457 7.44 0.84 -25.42
C PRO A 457 7.79 -0.04 -26.64
N HIS A 458 9.08 -0.09 -26.95
CA HIS A 458 9.69 -0.88 -28.03
C HIS A 458 10.38 -2.16 -27.53
N ASN A 459 10.89 -2.14 -26.29
CA ASN A 459 11.69 -3.25 -25.73
C ASN A 459 10.89 -4.18 -24.82
N ALA A 460 9.64 -3.83 -24.50
CA ALA A 460 8.78 -4.61 -23.61
C ALA A 460 8.24 -5.87 -24.32
N PRO A 461 7.82 -6.91 -23.57
CA PRO A 461 7.21 -8.11 -24.16
C PRO A 461 5.95 -7.85 -24.98
N VAL A 462 5.25 -6.74 -24.70
CA VAL A 462 4.06 -6.27 -25.43
C VAL A 462 4.13 -4.75 -25.59
N ALA A 463 3.58 -4.25 -26.70
CA ALA A 463 3.44 -2.81 -26.98
C ALA A 463 2.26 -2.19 -26.18
N ARG A 464 1.88 -0.95 -26.51
CA ARG A 464 0.67 -0.32 -25.93
C ARG A 464 -0.56 -1.19 -26.17
N LEU A 465 -1.35 -1.39 -25.12
CA LEU A 465 -2.59 -2.16 -25.17
C LEU A 465 -3.76 -1.27 -25.59
N ASP A 466 -4.75 -1.87 -26.25
CA ASP A 466 -6.01 -1.19 -26.57
C ASP A 466 -6.93 -1.14 -25.34
N GLU A 467 -6.75 -0.10 -24.54
CA GLU A 467 -7.53 0.12 -23.31
C GLU A 467 -9.02 0.38 -23.60
N VAL A 468 -9.36 0.97 -24.75
CA VAL A 468 -10.75 1.24 -25.14
C VAL A 468 -11.48 -0.07 -25.43
N MET A 469 -10.86 -0.95 -26.22
CA MET A 469 -11.42 -2.27 -26.51
C MET A 469 -11.53 -3.11 -25.22
N ALA A 470 -10.51 -3.10 -24.36
CA ALA A 470 -10.56 -3.81 -23.09
C ALA A 470 -11.71 -3.34 -22.18
N ALA A 471 -11.99 -2.03 -22.13
CA ALA A 471 -13.07 -1.47 -21.32
C ALA A 471 -14.47 -1.67 -21.92
N ARG A 472 -14.61 -1.60 -23.25
CA ARG A 472 -15.90 -1.69 -23.96
C ARG A 472 -16.33 -3.13 -24.26
N CYS A 473 -15.36 -4.00 -24.52
CA CYS A 473 -15.56 -5.40 -24.90
C CYS A 473 -14.75 -6.34 -24.00
N PRO A 474 -14.96 -6.34 -22.68
CA PRO A 474 -14.10 -7.06 -21.75
C PRO A 474 -14.19 -8.59 -21.92
N ILE A 475 -13.04 -9.23 -22.11
CA ILE A 475 -12.88 -10.69 -22.04
C ILE A 475 -12.28 -11.00 -20.67
N LEU A 476 -13.16 -11.32 -19.70
CA LEU A 476 -12.81 -11.46 -18.28
C LEU A 476 -12.37 -12.87 -17.85
N CYS A 477 -12.58 -13.86 -18.71
CA CYS A 477 -12.20 -15.25 -18.48
C CYS A 477 -11.78 -15.90 -19.79
N TYR A 478 -11.00 -16.97 -19.69
CA TYR A 478 -10.73 -17.84 -20.82
C TYR A 478 -12.05 -18.39 -21.37
N ARG A 479 -12.23 -18.32 -22.69
CA ARG A 479 -13.40 -18.83 -23.39
C ARG A 479 -12.93 -19.83 -24.43
N GLY A 480 -12.73 -21.08 -23.96
CA GLY A 480 -12.61 -22.32 -24.74
C GLY A 480 -11.98 -22.21 -26.11
#